data_AF-A0A818YBE3-F1
#
_entry.id   AF-A0A818YBE3-F1
#
_cell.length_a   1.000
_cell.length_b   1.000
_cell.length_c   1.000
_cell.angle_alpha   90.00
_cell.angle_beta   90.00
_cell.angle_gamma   90.00
#
_symmetry.space_group_name_H-M   'P 1'
#
loop_
_entity.id
_entity.type
_entity.pdbx_description
1 polymer ?
#
loop_
_entity_poly.entity_id
_entity_poly.type
_entity_poly.pdbx_seq_one_letter_code
_entity_poly.pdbx_strand_id
1 'polypeptide(L)'
;MKYSNDCRRLSQLLVTYRDSISILDSSSIDPLKPYKDLLIDLYLFDPNIKEKIIELLKYQYYLNEVQQLIDWTIPSFPISAGMLALKGIKQGPNYKAILHELREAWKKSHFKANENQLLDETLPTVLKNLTKIESSMISNQKTTVNPPAFALPKRRKHKESSSDSSKRTISTS
;
A
#
# COMPACT_ATOMS: atom_id res chain seq x y z
N MET A 1 -13.81 -24.17 15.16
CA MET A 1 -14.64 -22.96 14.96
C MET A 1 -14.45 -22.43 13.55
N LYS A 2 -15.54 -22.02 12.87
CA LYS A 2 -15.47 -21.31 11.57
C LYS A 2 -15.51 -19.80 11.85
N TYR A 3 -14.47 -19.07 11.47
CA TYR A 3 -14.39 -17.61 11.63
C TYR A 3 -14.63 -16.90 10.31
N SER A 4 -15.14 -15.67 10.37
CA SER A 4 -15.17 -14.79 9.20
C SER A 4 -13.75 -14.48 8.70
N ASN A 5 -13.63 -14.21 7.40
CA ASN A 5 -12.36 -13.80 6.81
C ASN A 5 -11.83 -12.50 7.43
N ASP A 6 -12.71 -11.60 7.85
CA ASP A 6 -12.30 -10.32 8.45
C ASP A 6 -11.72 -10.50 9.84
N CYS A 7 -12.30 -11.39 10.66
CA CYS A 7 -11.71 -11.82 11.93
C CYS A 7 -10.33 -12.44 11.73
N ARG A 8 -10.18 -13.32 10.73
CA ARG A 8 -8.88 -13.95 10.43
C ARG A 8 -7.83 -12.93 9.98
N ARG A 9 -8.23 -11.93 9.20
CA ARG A 9 -7.34 -10.86 8.74
C ARG A 9 -6.93 -9.94 9.89
N LEU A 10 -7.87 -9.57 10.75
CA LEU A 10 -7.58 -8.80 11.95
C LEU A 10 -6.63 -9.56 12.88
N SER A 11 -6.91 -10.84 13.16
CA SER A 11 -6.03 -11.65 14.01
C SER A 11 -4.62 -11.76 13.44
N GLN A 12 -4.49 -11.91 12.11
CA GLN A 12 -3.19 -11.93 11.46
C GLN A 12 -2.46 -10.60 11.63
N LEU A 13 -3.14 -9.46 11.40
CA LEU A 13 -2.59 -8.12 11.56
C LEU A 13 -2.11 -7.88 13.00
N LEU A 14 -2.94 -8.21 13.98
CA LEU A 14 -2.59 -8.07 15.40
C LEU A 14 -1.33 -8.87 15.74
N VAL A 15 -1.27 -10.15 15.35
CA VAL A 15 -0.11 -11.00 15.62
C VAL A 15 1.14 -10.50 14.91
N THR A 16 1.04 -9.98 13.69
CA THR A 16 2.21 -9.49 12.96
C THR A 16 2.77 -8.19 13.50
N TYR A 17 1.91 -7.29 13.99
CA TYR A 17 2.31 -5.92 14.31
C TYR A 17 2.29 -5.57 15.80
N ARG A 18 1.80 -6.46 16.68
CA ARG A 18 1.71 -6.21 18.14
C ARG A 18 3.04 -5.76 18.76
N ASP A 19 4.15 -6.36 18.32
CA ASP A 19 5.47 -6.13 18.93
C ASP A 19 6.31 -5.19 18.03
N SER A 20 6.21 -5.33 16.70
CA SER A 20 7.08 -4.62 15.76
C SER A 20 6.86 -3.11 15.73
N ILE A 21 5.61 -2.65 15.92
CA ILE A 21 5.27 -1.23 15.83
C ILE A 21 5.65 -0.49 17.11
N SER A 22 5.43 -1.12 18.27
CA SER A 22 5.76 -0.51 19.56
C SER A 22 7.27 -0.31 19.75
N ILE A 23 8.11 -1.14 19.13
CA ILE A 23 9.58 -1.05 19.21
C ILE A 23 10.12 0.08 18.31
N LEU A 24 9.41 0.44 17.23
CA LEU A 24 9.87 1.41 16.25
C LEU A 24 9.86 2.86 16.80
N ASP A 25 9.22 3.08 17.95
CA ASP A 25 8.67 4.40 18.32
C ASP A 25 9.16 4.98 19.65
N SER A 26 10.09 4.33 20.37
CA SER A 26 10.64 4.89 21.62
C SER A 26 11.43 6.20 21.42
N SER A 27 11.61 6.65 20.17
CA SER A 27 12.46 7.80 19.80
C SER A 27 11.76 8.83 18.89
N SER A 28 10.48 8.65 18.54
CA SER A 28 9.81 9.55 17.58
C SER A 28 9.01 10.67 18.26
N ILE A 29 8.90 11.80 17.56
CA ILE A 29 8.22 13.02 18.03
C ILE A 29 6.68 12.86 17.95
N ASP A 30 6.17 11.94 17.12
CA ASP A 30 4.74 11.70 16.92
C ASP A 30 4.46 10.19 17.08
N PRO A 31 3.90 9.75 18.24
CA PRO A 31 3.67 8.34 18.54
C PRO A 31 2.65 7.67 17.59
N LEU A 32 1.93 8.47 16.80
CA LEU A 32 0.96 7.96 15.85
C LEU A 32 1.56 7.76 14.45
N LYS A 33 2.78 8.28 14.20
CA LYS A 33 3.44 8.20 12.90
C LYS A 33 3.55 6.78 12.34
N PRO A 34 4.04 5.75 13.06
CA PRO A 34 4.19 4.42 12.48
C PRO A 34 2.84 3.79 12.13
N TYR A 35 1.79 4.12 12.88
CA TYR A 35 0.42 3.69 12.58
C TYR A 35 -0.15 4.39 11.34
N LYS A 36 0.13 5.69 11.17
CA LYS A 36 -0.24 6.46 9.97
C LYS A 36 0.48 5.95 8.72
N ASP A 37 1.77 5.65 8.84
CA ASP A 37 2.58 5.07 7.77
C ASP A 37 2.03 3.70 7.36
N LEU A 38 1.78 2.82 8.34
CA LEU A 38 1.15 1.52 8.10
C LEU A 38 -0.23 1.68 7.45
N LEU A 39 -1.03 2.64 7.93
CA LEU A 39 -2.37 2.89 7.40
C LEU A 39 -2.29 3.21 5.91
N ILE A 40 -1.41 4.12 5.52
CA ILE A 40 -1.22 4.51 4.12
C ILE A 40 -0.73 3.34 3.27
N ASP A 41 0.22 2.55 3.76
CA ASP A 41 0.75 1.40 3.02
C ASP A 41 -0.32 0.35 2.74
N LEU A 42 -1.18 0.09 3.73
CA LEU A 42 -2.21 -0.94 3.65
C LEU A 42 -3.53 -0.47 3.03
N TYR A 43 -3.80 0.85 3.03
CA TYR A 43 -5.02 1.43 2.46
C TYR A 43 -5.20 1.12 0.97
N LEU A 44 -4.09 0.93 0.25
CA LEU A 44 -4.09 0.52 -1.16
C LEU A 44 -4.74 -0.86 -1.38
N PHE A 45 -4.74 -1.71 -0.36
CA PHE A 45 -5.19 -3.10 -0.43
C PHE A 45 -6.53 -3.33 0.25
N ASP A 46 -6.79 -2.61 1.34
CA ASP A 46 -7.99 -2.75 2.14
C ASP A 46 -8.51 -1.36 2.56
N PRO A 47 -9.65 -0.88 2.05
CA PRO A 47 -10.19 0.43 2.40
C PRO A 47 -10.65 0.51 3.87
N ASN A 48 -10.97 -0.64 4.48
CA ASN A 48 -11.44 -0.72 5.87
C ASN A 48 -10.28 -0.93 6.87
N ILE A 49 -9.04 -0.78 6.42
CA ILE A 49 -7.86 -1.02 7.26
C ILE A 49 -7.80 -0.09 8.48
N LYS A 50 -8.39 1.10 8.39
CA LYS A 50 -8.42 2.08 9.49
C LYS A 50 -9.02 1.50 10.76
N GLU A 51 -10.14 0.78 10.65
CA GLU A 51 -10.79 0.09 11.77
C GLU A 51 -9.87 -0.95 12.39
N LYS A 52 -9.13 -1.71 11.57
CA LYS A 52 -8.22 -2.75 12.06
C LYS A 52 -7.00 -2.19 12.77
N ILE A 53 -6.49 -1.04 12.32
CA ILE A 53 -5.39 -0.35 12.99
C ILE A 53 -5.85 0.28 14.30
N ILE A 54 -7.10 0.77 14.36
CA ILE A 54 -7.71 1.21 15.63
C ILE A 54 -7.79 0.05 16.63
N GLU A 55 -8.22 -1.14 16.20
CA GLU A 55 -8.21 -2.33 17.05
C GLU A 55 -6.80 -2.73 17.51
N LEU A 56 -5.78 -2.54 16.66
CA LEU A 56 -4.38 -2.74 17.05
C LEU A 56 -3.93 -1.77 18.14
N LEU A 57 -4.26 -0.48 18.02
CA LEU A 57 -3.98 0.52 19.04
C LEU A 57 -4.65 0.19 20.38
N LYS A 58 -5.92 -0.22 20.34
CA LYS A 58 -6.66 -0.68 21.52
C LYS A 58 -5.99 -1.89 22.18
N TYR A 59 -5.54 -2.86 21.37
CA TYR A 59 -4.82 -4.04 21.85
C TYR A 59 -3.50 -3.69 22.54
N GLN A 60 -2.82 -2.64 22.07
CA GLN A 60 -1.56 -2.14 22.63
C GLN A 60 -1.75 -1.12 23.76
N TYR A 61 -2.99 -0.85 24.18
CA TYR A 61 -3.37 0.08 25.24
C TYR A 61 -3.08 1.57 24.95
N TYR A 62 -2.90 1.96 23.68
CA TYR A 62 -2.74 3.37 23.24
C TYR A 62 -4.10 4.05 23.05
N LEU A 63 -4.89 4.15 24.12
CA LEU A 63 -6.27 4.61 24.04
C LEU A 63 -6.40 6.11 23.77
N ASN A 64 -5.42 6.94 24.15
CA ASN A 64 -5.47 8.39 23.96
C ASN A 64 -5.23 8.78 22.49
N GLU A 65 -4.49 7.94 21.78
CA GLU A 65 -4.09 8.10 20.39
C GLU A 65 -5.17 7.58 19.43
N VAL A 66 -6.10 6.73 19.92
CA VAL A 66 -7.21 6.20 19.13
C VAL A 66 -8.10 7.32 18.59
N GLN A 67 -8.50 8.28 19.41
CA GLN A 67 -9.31 9.41 18.95
C GLN A 67 -8.58 10.22 17.87
N GLN A 68 -7.28 10.47 18.05
CA GLN A 68 -6.47 11.19 17.07
C GLN A 68 -6.44 10.46 15.73
N LEU A 69 -6.35 9.13 15.72
CA LEU A 69 -6.38 8.35 14.48
C LEU A 69 -7.77 8.31 13.85
N ILE A 70 -8.83 8.26 14.66
CA ILE A 70 -10.22 8.31 14.20
C ILE A 70 -10.48 9.65 13.48
N ASP A 71 -10.05 10.75 14.07
CA ASP A 71 -10.23 12.09 13.50
C ASP A 71 -9.29 12.37 12.31
N TRP A 72 -8.20 11.60 12.20
CA TRP A 72 -7.25 11.75 11.10
C TRP A 72 -7.84 11.28 9.76
N THR A 73 -7.96 12.21 8.81
CA THR A 73 -8.31 11.92 7.43
C THR A 73 -7.08 11.48 6.66
N ILE A 74 -7.17 10.34 5.96
CA ILE A 74 -6.07 9.82 5.14
C ILE A 74 -5.81 10.81 3.99
N PRO A 75 -4.64 11.46 3.93
CA PRO A 75 -4.34 12.38 2.86
C PRO A 75 -4.12 11.62 1.55
N SER A 76 -4.59 12.19 0.43
CA SER A 76 -4.30 11.64 -0.89
C SER A 76 -2.85 11.95 -1.27
N PHE A 77 -2.16 10.98 -1.87
CA PHE A 77 -0.84 11.22 -2.41
C PHE A 77 -0.95 12.24 -3.56
N PRO A 78 -0.19 13.35 -3.53
CA PRO A 78 -0.40 14.46 -4.46
C PRO A 78 0.19 14.24 -5.85
N ILE A 79 1.01 13.20 -6.06
CA ILE A 79 1.62 12.93 -7.37
C ILE A 79 0.89 11.80 -8.08
N SER A 80 0.44 12.09 -9.30
CA SER A 80 -0.04 11.09 -10.23
C SER A 80 1.08 10.63 -11.17
N ALA A 81 0.96 9.41 -11.70
CA ALA A 81 1.80 8.92 -12.79
C ALA A 81 1.92 9.98 -13.91
N GLY A 82 0.80 10.52 -14.39
CA GLY A 82 0.79 11.50 -15.49
C GLY A 82 1.77 12.68 -15.29
N MET A 83 1.97 13.13 -14.05
CA MET A 83 2.88 14.23 -13.73
C MET A 83 4.35 13.88 -13.96
N LEU A 84 4.75 12.64 -13.72
CA LEU A 84 6.09 12.15 -14.04
C LEU A 84 6.32 12.14 -15.56
N ALA A 85 5.29 11.81 -16.35
CA ALA A 85 5.38 11.84 -17.80
C ALA A 85 5.57 13.27 -18.33
N LEU A 86 4.90 14.26 -17.71
CA LEU A 86 5.11 15.68 -18.03
C LEU A 86 6.53 16.17 -17.73
N LYS A 87 7.19 15.61 -16.71
CA LYS A 87 8.61 15.86 -16.42
C LYS A 87 9.58 15.10 -17.35
N GLY A 88 9.06 14.42 -18.38
CA GLY A 88 9.88 13.72 -19.38
C GLY A 88 10.35 12.32 -18.96
N ILE A 89 9.82 11.76 -17.86
CA ILE A 89 10.17 10.42 -17.41
C ILE A 89 9.39 9.40 -18.24
N LYS A 90 10.11 8.56 -18.98
CA LYS A 90 9.51 7.48 -19.77
C LYS A 90 8.89 6.43 -18.84
N GLN A 91 7.68 6.01 -19.18
CA GLN A 91 7.01 4.90 -18.49
C GLN A 91 7.82 3.62 -18.71
N GLY A 92 8.27 3.01 -17.62
CA GLY A 92 9.16 1.86 -17.63
C GLY A 92 9.20 1.15 -16.28
N PRO A 93 10.05 0.12 -16.10
CA PRO A 93 10.15 -0.64 -14.85
C PRO A 93 10.47 0.26 -13.65
N ASN A 94 11.31 1.28 -13.87
CA ASN A 94 11.76 2.22 -12.83
C ASN A 94 10.65 3.17 -12.38
N TYR A 95 9.57 3.29 -13.13
CA TYR A 95 8.50 4.24 -12.86
C TYR A 95 7.77 3.95 -11.54
N LYS A 96 7.53 2.66 -11.25
CA LYS A 96 6.96 2.24 -9.97
C LYS A 96 7.93 2.47 -8.81
N ALA A 97 9.22 2.26 -9.04
CA ALA A 97 10.26 2.52 -8.05
C ALA A 97 10.35 4.02 -7.72
N ILE A 98 10.30 4.88 -8.74
CA ILE A 98 10.29 6.34 -8.55
C ILE A 98 9.07 6.76 -7.73
N LEU A 99 7.86 6.29 -8.08
CA LEU A 99 6.65 6.61 -7.33
C LEU A 99 6.72 6.11 -5.88
N HIS A 100 7.30 4.94 -5.65
CA HIS A 100 7.52 4.40 -4.32
C HIS A 100 8.46 5.28 -3.49
N GLU A 101 9.62 5.65 -4.04
CA GLU A 101 10.58 6.52 -3.36
C GLU A 101 10.01 7.91 -3.07
N LEU A 102 9.23 8.48 -4.00
CA LEU A 102 8.53 9.75 -3.78
C LEU A 102 7.48 9.62 -2.66
N ARG A 103 6.80 8.48 -2.57
CA ARG A 103 5.86 8.20 -1.48
C ARG A 103 6.59 8.10 -0.14
N GLU A 104 7.74 7.43 -0.09
CA GLU A 104 8.56 7.36 1.11
C GLU A 104 9.09 8.74 1.54
N ALA A 105 9.49 9.59 0.60
CA ALA A 105 9.85 10.98 0.88
C ALA A 105 8.65 11.78 1.44
N TRP A 106 7.46 11.57 0.86
CA TRP A 106 6.22 12.18 1.35
C TRP A 106 5.84 11.70 2.77
N LYS A 107 5.99 10.41 3.08
CA LYS A 107 5.81 9.86 4.44
C LYS A 107 6.79 10.50 5.44
N LYS A 108 8.06 10.65 5.05
CA LYS A 108 9.08 11.33 5.88
C LYS A 108 8.71 12.78 6.20
N SER A 109 8.04 13.47 5.27
CA SER A 109 7.53 14.84 5.46
C SER A 109 6.27 14.95 6.33
N HIS A 110 5.85 13.86 7.00
CA HIS A 110 4.58 13.78 7.73
C HIS A 110 3.35 14.11 6.86
N PHE A 111 3.37 13.66 5.60
CA PHE A 111 2.28 13.82 4.64
C PHE A 111 1.96 15.28 4.28
N LYS A 112 2.88 16.22 4.53
CA LYS A 112 2.70 17.65 4.27
C LYS A 112 3.31 18.13 2.96
N ALA A 113 4.21 17.35 2.35
CA ALA A 113 4.87 17.79 1.13
C ALA A 113 3.89 17.93 -0.03
N ASN A 114 4.00 19.05 -0.75
CA ASN A 114 3.20 19.37 -1.92
C ASN A 114 3.77 18.75 -3.19
N GLU A 115 2.96 18.76 -4.26
CA GLU A 115 3.35 18.27 -5.58
C GLU A 115 4.69 18.87 -6.06
N ASN A 116 4.80 20.20 -6.06
CA ASN A 116 6.01 20.90 -6.52
C ASN A 116 7.24 20.52 -5.69
N GLN A 117 7.08 20.41 -4.37
CA GLN A 117 8.17 20.05 -3.47
C GLN A 117 8.69 18.65 -3.79
N LEU A 118 7.78 17.70 -4.02
CA LEU A 118 8.17 16.33 -4.35
C LEU A 118 8.78 16.25 -5.77
N LEU A 119 8.19 16.92 -6.76
CA LEU A 119 8.65 16.86 -8.16
C LEU A 119 9.93 17.66 -8.44
N ASP A 120 10.19 18.75 -7.73
CA ASP A 120 11.33 19.62 -8.00
C ASP A 120 12.51 19.35 -7.05
N GLU A 121 12.26 19.09 -5.76
CA GLU A 121 13.34 18.87 -4.78
C GLU A 121 13.70 17.39 -4.64
N THR A 122 12.70 16.52 -4.53
CA THR A 122 12.95 15.11 -4.20
C THR A 122 13.20 14.24 -5.44
N LEU A 123 12.50 14.50 -6.55
CA LEU A 123 12.63 13.73 -7.79
C LEU A 123 14.07 13.64 -8.33
N PRO A 124 14.86 14.74 -8.42
CA PRO A 124 16.23 14.65 -8.92
C PRO A 124 17.11 13.77 -8.03
N THR A 125 16.87 13.79 -6.71
CA THR A 125 17.58 12.97 -5.73
C THR A 125 17.23 11.50 -5.89
N VAL A 126 15.94 11.19 -6.08
CA VAL A 126 15.47 9.81 -6.34
C VAL A 126 16.07 9.26 -7.64
N LEU A 127 16.09 10.04 -8.71
CA LEU A 127 16.69 9.62 -9.99
C LEU A 127 18.19 9.32 -9.86
N LYS A 128 18.94 10.18 -9.16
CA LYS A 128 20.36 9.93 -8.86
C LYS A 128 20.56 8.62 -8.10
N ASN A 129 19.73 8.35 -7.08
CA ASN A 129 19.83 7.13 -6.30
C ASN A 129 19.54 5.88 -7.15
N LEU A 130 18.52 5.91 -8.01
CA LEU A 130 18.18 4.78 -8.89
C LEU A 130 19.27 4.50 -9.93
N THR A 131 19.86 5.54 -10.53
CA THR A 131 20.98 5.35 -11.49
C THR A 131 22.24 4.80 -10.82
N LYS A 132 22.52 5.19 -9.57
CA LYS A 132 23.60 4.62 -8.75
C LYS A 132 23.36 3.15 -8.42
N ILE A 133 22.09 2.77 -8.18
CA ILE A 133 21.71 1.39 -7.94
C ILE A 133 21.91 0.54 -9.20
N GLU A 134 21.44 0.99 -10.37
CA GLU A 134 21.62 0.26 -11.65
C GLU A 134 23.10 0.03 -12.01
N SER A 135 23.96 1.01 -11.75
CA SER A 135 25.40 0.88 -11.97
C SER A 135 26.11 -0.04 -10.96
N SER A 136 25.47 -0.32 -9.82
CA SER A 136 25.97 -1.26 -8.79
C SER A 136 25.29 -2.65 -8.82
N MET A 137 24.16 -2.79 -9.53
CA MET A 137 23.34 -4.00 -9.52
C MET A 137 23.20 -4.63 -10.91
N ILE A 138 24.27 -5.25 -11.40
CA ILE A 138 24.14 -6.47 -12.22
C ILE A 138 24.16 -7.66 -11.26
N SER A 139 23.08 -7.81 -10.48
CA SER A 139 22.78 -9.06 -9.77
C SER A 139 21.30 -9.05 -9.41
N ASN A 140 20.59 -9.99 -10.03
CA ASN A 140 19.15 -10.19 -9.98
C ASN A 140 18.56 -10.10 -8.57
N GLN A 141 17.62 -9.18 -8.34
CA GLN A 141 16.43 -9.46 -7.53
C GLN A 141 15.21 -8.70 -8.07
N LYS A 142 14.21 -9.46 -8.55
CA LYS A 142 12.84 -8.96 -8.71
C LYS A 142 12.34 -8.55 -7.33
N THR A 143 12.21 -7.26 -7.07
CA THR A 143 11.42 -6.74 -5.95
C THR A 143 9.95 -7.02 -6.22
N THR A 144 9.53 -8.27 -6.03
CA THR A 144 8.14 -8.58 -5.79
C THR A 144 7.85 -8.10 -4.38
N VAL A 145 7.28 -6.90 -4.25
CA VAL A 145 6.60 -6.50 -3.02
C VAL A 145 5.45 -7.49 -2.86
N ASN A 146 5.72 -8.61 -2.19
CA ASN A 146 4.71 -9.59 -1.82
C ASN A 146 3.81 -8.86 -0.82
N PRO A 147 2.55 -8.54 -1.17
CA PRO A 147 1.65 -7.94 -0.20
C PRO A 147 1.57 -8.91 0.98
N PRO A 148 1.63 -8.43 2.23
CA PRO A 148 1.49 -9.33 3.37
C PRO A 148 0.18 -10.10 3.22
N ALA A 149 0.16 -11.39 3.60
CA ALA A 149 -0.89 -12.34 3.23
C ALA A 149 -2.33 -11.87 3.55
N PHE A 150 -2.50 -10.93 4.48
CA PHE A 150 -3.80 -10.32 4.82
C PHE A 150 -4.30 -9.27 3.81
N ALA A 151 -3.39 -8.67 3.02
CA ALA A 151 -3.65 -7.62 2.03
C ALA A 151 -4.07 -8.17 0.65
N LEU A 152 -4.12 -9.49 0.47
CA LEU A 152 -4.57 -10.06 -0.80
C LEU A 152 -6.09 -9.86 -0.96
N PRO A 153 -6.55 -9.18 -2.03
CA PRO A 153 -7.96 -9.08 -2.32
C PRO A 153 -8.54 -10.45 -2.66
N LYS A 154 -9.85 -10.62 -2.41
CA LYS A 154 -10.57 -11.85 -2.73
C LYS A 154 -10.35 -12.16 -4.22
N ARG A 155 -9.80 -13.34 -4.54
CA ARG A 155 -9.94 -13.91 -5.89
C ARG A 155 -11.44 -13.98 -6.19
N ARG A 156 -11.96 -13.08 -7.02
CA ARG A 156 -13.29 -13.24 -7.59
C ARG A 156 -13.25 -14.53 -8.40
N LYS A 157 -13.99 -15.56 -7.96
CA LYS A 157 -14.29 -16.69 -8.84
C LYS A 157 -15.06 -16.10 -10.01
N HIS A 158 -14.53 -16.24 -11.23
CA HIS A 158 -15.31 -15.97 -12.44
C HIS A 158 -16.55 -16.85 -12.36
N LYS A 159 -17.72 -16.19 -12.37
CA LYS A 159 -19.01 -16.81 -12.62
C LYS A 159 -19.06 -16.99 -14.14
N GLU A 160 -18.70 -18.17 -14.63
CA GLU A 160 -18.99 -18.57 -16.01
C GLU A 160 -20.51 -18.67 -16.14
N SER A 161 -21.10 -17.64 -16.75
CA SER A 161 -22.41 -17.71 -17.36
C SER A 161 -22.23 -17.33 -18.82
N SER A 162 -22.27 -18.34 -19.69
CA SER A 162 -22.52 -18.18 -21.12
C SER A 162 -23.48 -19.29 -21.54
N SER A 163 -24.74 -18.92 -21.66
CA SER A 163 -25.71 -19.56 -22.54
C SER A 163 -25.44 -19.09 -23.97
N ASP A 164 -25.25 -19.99 -24.94
CA ASP A 164 -26.17 -20.08 -26.08
C ASP A 164 -25.91 -21.31 -26.97
N SER A 165 -27.02 -21.73 -27.54
CA SER A 165 -27.36 -22.74 -28.52
C SER A 165 -26.42 -22.94 -29.73
N SER A 166 -26.27 -24.22 -30.14
CA SER A 166 -26.45 -24.70 -31.52
C SER A 166 -26.09 -26.17 -31.65
N LYS A 167 -27.07 -27.02 -31.98
CA LYS A 167 -26.94 -28.19 -32.86
C LYS A 167 -28.32 -28.77 -33.16
N ARG A 168 -28.91 -28.27 -34.26
CA ARG A 168 -30.02 -28.89 -34.98
C ARG A 168 -29.39 -29.92 -35.91
N THR A 169 -29.59 -31.21 -35.66
CA THR A 169 -29.30 -32.27 -36.63
C THR A 169 -30.60 -32.89 -37.09
N ILE A 170 -30.74 -32.89 -38.41
CA ILE A 170 -31.81 -33.41 -39.23
C ILE A 170 -31.75 -34.94 -39.20
N SER A 171 -32.89 -35.62 -39.17
CA SER A 171 -32.98 -36.98 -39.72
C SER A 171 -34.36 -37.20 -40.33
N THR A 172 -34.38 -37.15 -41.65
CA THR A 172 -35.36 -37.75 -42.54
C THR A 172 -35.17 -39.27 -42.56
N SER A 173 -36.24 -40.02 -42.33
CA SER A 173 -36.71 -41.22 -43.06
C SER A 173 -37.80 -41.91 -42.25
#